data_AF-A0A3D2CHV8-F1
#
_entry.id   AF-A0A3D2CHV8-F1
#
_cell.length_a   1.000
_cell.length_b   1.000
_cell.length_c   1.000
_cell.angle_alpha   90.00
_cell.angle_beta   90.00
_cell.angle_gamma   90.00
#
_symmetry.space_group_name_H-M   'P 1'
#
loop_
_entity.id
_entity.type
_entity.pdbx_description
1 polymer ?
#
loop_
_entity_poly.entity_id
_entity_poly.type
_entity_poly.pdbx_seq_one_letter_code
_entity_poly.pdbx_strand_id
1 'polypeptide(L)'
;MKPPKSRFWLPAARTWNPSRGALSRRSVLRGVARGAAVAIGLPPLQAMFDGNGAAYACDGILPVRFGLWFWGNGNLPDRWVPDETGDGDAWALSEQLAPLAAHKSKLLIPTGLDCKLDNTSPHGSGLAGILTGVPRVSFGIGGPTIDQVIAQGIGGDTIYRSIQTAASDTSGESWNGPNSRNPAETDPYAFYARMFGDTFVAPGEDATVDPRLGLRRSVLDAVMGDISALNSRVGAEDRARLEQHLTG
;
A
#
# COMPACT_ATOMS: atom_id res chain seq x y z
N MET A 1 18.81 -5.08 44.91
CA MET A 1 19.23 -5.76 43.66
C MET A 1 18.90 -4.83 42.49
N LYS A 2 19.90 -4.29 41.79
CA LYS A 2 19.72 -3.47 40.57
C LYS A 2 19.79 -4.39 39.34
N PRO A 3 18.93 -4.24 38.32
CA PRO A 3 19.04 -5.05 37.10
C PRO A 3 20.22 -4.56 36.24
N PRO A 4 20.83 -5.44 35.43
CA PRO A 4 21.94 -5.09 34.56
C PRO A 4 21.46 -4.32 33.33
N LYS A 5 22.21 -3.28 32.93
CA LYS A 5 21.98 -2.52 31.70
C LYS A 5 22.54 -3.30 30.51
N SER A 6 21.70 -3.93 29.71
CA SER A 6 22.11 -4.41 28.38
C SER A 6 22.09 -3.24 27.38
N ARG A 7 23.27 -2.83 26.91
CA ARG A 7 23.40 -1.92 25.77
C ARG A 7 23.29 -2.74 24.49
N PHE A 8 22.14 -2.70 23.84
CA PHE A 8 22.02 -3.10 22.43
C PHE A 8 22.74 -2.07 21.57
N TRP A 9 23.82 -2.49 20.90
CA TRP A 9 24.43 -1.72 19.83
C TRP A 9 23.63 -1.94 18.54
N LEU A 10 22.75 -1.00 18.20
CA LEU A 10 22.27 -0.86 16.83
C LEU A 10 23.37 -0.10 16.06
N PRO A 11 23.88 -0.61 14.91
CA PRO A 11 24.74 0.19 14.07
C PRO A 11 23.96 1.43 13.60
N ALA A 12 24.62 2.60 13.65
CA ALA A 12 24.02 3.85 13.19
C ALA A 12 23.45 3.67 11.78
N ALA A 13 22.17 4.00 11.60
CA ALA A 13 21.55 4.05 10.29
C ALA A 13 22.41 4.97 9.41
N ARG A 14 22.95 4.42 8.31
CA ARG A 14 23.67 5.20 7.31
C ARG A 14 22.69 6.22 6.76
N THR A 15 22.83 7.49 7.14
CA THR A 15 22.04 8.56 6.57
C THR A 15 22.43 8.71 5.10
N TRP A 16 21.50 8.41 4.21
CA TRP A 16 21.70 8.57 2.78
C TRP A 16 21.77 10.07 2.45
N ASN A 17 22.83 10.46 1.75
CA ASN A 17 23.01 11.83 1.27
C ASN A 17 22.79 11.85 -0.26
N PRO A 18 21.64 12.36 -0.76
CA PRO A 18 21.30 12.34 -2.19
C PRO A 18 22.24 13.16 -3.07
N SER A 19 23.04 14.06 -2.49
CA SER A 19 23.88 15.00 -3.26
C SER A 19 25.07 14.35 -3.98
N ARG A 20 25.43 13.09 -3.69
CA ARG A 20 26.64 12.45 -4.23
C ARG A 20 26.41 11.38 -5.31
N GLY A 21 25.21 11.26 -5.87
CA GLY A 21 24.93 10.20 -6.86
C GLY A 21 23.85 10.44 -7.92
N ALA A 22 23.15 11.58 -7.93
CA ALA A 22 22.09 11.84 -8.91
C ALA A 22 22.64 12.28 -10.27
N LEU A 23 22.22 11.62 -11.35
CA LEU A 23 22.56 12.02 -12.72
C LEU A 23 21.75 13.24 -13.14
N SER A 24 22.42 14.27 -13.67
CA SER A 24 21.70 15.42 -14.23
C SER A 24 20.97 15.04 -15.53
N ARG A 25 19.80 15.64 -15.79
CA ARG A 25 19.05 15.50 -17.05
C ARG A 25 19.93 15.73 -18.30
N ARG A 26 20.88 16.67 -18.21
CA ARG A 26 21.84 16.97 -19.28
C ARG A 26 22.83 15.82 -19.53
N SER A 27 23.18 15.04 -18.52
CA SER A 27 24.05 13.86 -18.68
C SER A 27 23.33 12.74 -19.42
N VAL A 28 22.05 12.51 -19.09
CA VAL A 28 21.21 11.50 -19.76
C VAL A 28 20.98 11.86 -21.24
N LEU A 29 20.56 13.09 -21.53
CA LEU A 29 20.32 13.55 -22.90
C LEU A 29 21.59 13.56 -23.77
N ARG A 30 22.76 13.84 -23.19
CA ARG A 30 24.05 13.73 -23.90
C ARG A 30 24.42 12.28 -24.21
N GLY A 31 24.05 11.34 -23.37
CA GLY A 31 24.22 9.90 -23.64
C GLY A 31 23.36 9.45 -24.81
N VAL A 32 22.07 9.79 -24.79
CA VAL A 32 21.12 9.47 -25.88
C VAL A 32 21.53 10.11 -27.21
N ALA A 33 21.91 11.39 -27.21
CA ALA A 33 22.31 12.09 -28.43
C ALA A 33 23.65 11.63 -29.02
N ARG A 34 24.53 11.01 -28.21
CA ARG A 34 25.84 10.48 -28.65
C ARG A 34 25.80 8.99 -29.02
N GLY A 35 24.75 8.27 -28.65
CA GLY A 35 24.54 6.85 -28.97
C GLY A 35 23.75 6.64 -30.26
N ALA A 36 24.30 7.05 -31.40
CA ALA A 36 23.57 7.17 -32.66
C ALA A 36 23.29 5.86 -33.45
N ALA A 37 23.23 4.67 -32.81
CA ALA A 37 22.91 3.45 -33.58
C ALA A 37 22.29 2.28 -32.80
N VAL A 38 22.48 2.20 -31.48
CA VAL A 38 21.86 1.16 -30.65
C VAL A 38 21.54 1.77 -29.30
N ALA A 39 20.28 2.18 -29.09
CA ALA A 39 19.79 2.52 -27.78
C ALA A 39 19.41 1.22 -27.07
N ILE A 40 20.33 0.64 -26.31
CA ILE A 40 19.94 -0.33 -25.27
C ILE A 40 19.18 0.51 -24.24
N GLY A 41 17.87 0.30 -24.13
CA GLY A 41 17.04 0.98 -23.15
C GLY A 41 17.57 0.68 -21.76
N LEU A 42 18.27 1.64 -21.14
CA LEU A 42 18.81 1.45 -19.80
C LEU A 42 17.64 1.50 -18.81
N PRO A 43 17.46 0.49 -17.94
CA PRO A 43 16.52 0.56 -16.85
C PRO A 43 16.71 1.83 -16.00
N PRO A 44 15.64 2.41 -15.43
CA PRO A 44 15.74 3.52 -14.51
C PRO A 44 16.51 3.08 -13.26
N LEU A 45 17.79 3.43 -13.22
CA LEU A 45 18.65 3.21 -12.05
C LEU A 45 18.25 4.20 -10.94
N GLN A 46 18.51 3.87 -9.67
CA GLN A 46 18.25 4.81 -8.55
C GLN A 46 18.91 6.19 -8.75
N ALA A 47 20.05 6.25 -9.46
CA ALA A 47 20.71 7.49 -9.84
C ALA A 47 19.93 8.37 -10.83
N MET A 48 18.85 7.84 -11.43
CA MET A 48 17.96 8.49 -12.40
C MET A 48 16.63 8.94 -11.77
N PHE A 49 16.53 8.91 -10.45
CA PHE A 49 15.42 9.50 -9.70
C PHE A 49 15.91 10.76 -8.98
N ASP A 50 15.05 11.76 -8.88
CA ASP A 50 15.26 12.79 -7.86
C ASP A 50 14.86 12.27 -6.47
N GLY A 51 15.25 12.97 -5.41
CA GLY A 51 14.88 12.63 -4.02
C GLY A 51 13.36 12.68 -3.75
N ASN A 52 12.53 12.98 -4.75
CA ASN A 52 11.09 13.04 -4.71
C ASN A 52 10.41 11.98 -5.61
N GLY A 53 11.17 11.06 -6.21
CA GLY A 53 10.62 9.92 -6.98
C GLY A 53 10.28 10.22 -8.44
N ALA A 54 10.66 11.37 -9.00
CA ALA A 54 10.50 11.61 -10.43
C ALA A 54 11.55 10.80 -11.22
N ALA A 55 11.10 9.85 -12.05
CA ALA A 55 11.97 9.06 -12.92
C ALA A 55 12.27 9.83 -14.22
N TYR A 56 13.54 10.06 -14.55
CA TYR A 56 13.92 10.81 -15.77
C TYR A 56 13.65 10.09 -17.11
N ALA A 57 13.18 8.83 -17.08
CA ALA A 57 13.05 7.97 -18.26
C ALA A 57 11.64 7.35 -18.48
N CYS A 58 10.66 7.74 -17.67
CA CYS A 58 9.23 7.45 -17.88
C CYS A 58 8.51 8.79 -18.05
N ASP A 59 7.24 8.81 -18.44
CA ASP A 59 6.38 10.02 -18.58
C ASP A 59 6.22 10.85 -17.28
N GLY A 60 7.07 10.61 -16.28
CA GLY A 60 7.28 11.43 -15.10
C GLY A 60 6.37 11.07 -13.94
N ILE A 61 5.36 10.22 -14.16
CA ILE A 61 4.32 9.94 -13.17
C ILE A 61 4.42 8.49 -12.72
N LEU A 62 4.95 8.29 -11.52
CA LEU A 62 4.80 7.01 -10.83
C LEU A 62 3.33 6.82 -10.43
N PRO A 63 2.78 5.60 -10.51
CA PRO A 63 1.45 5.32 -9.98
C PRO A 63 1.35 5.77 -8.53
N VAL A 64 0.26 6.48 -8.21
CA VAL A 64 -0.03 6.89 -6.84
C VAL A 64 -0.23 5.63 -6.00
N ARG A 65 0.39 5.57 -4.83
CA ARG A 65 0.25 4.47 -3.89
C ARG A 65 -0.31 4.99 -2.58
N PHE A 66 -1.27 4.26 -2.04
CA PHE A 66 -1.82 4.51 -0.72
C PHE A 66 -1.25 3.49 0.26
N GLY A 67 -0.85 3.97 1.44
CA GLY A 67 -0.45 3.14 2.56
C GLY A 67 -1.20 3.60 3.80
N LEU A 68 -1.67 2.63 4.58
CA LEU A 68 -2.35 2.88 5.85
C LEU A 68 -1.54 2.24 6.97
N TRP A 69 -1.32 3.02 8.04
CA TRP A 69 -0.72 2.53 9.28
C TRP A 69 -1.71 2.74 10.41
N PHE A 70 -1.94 1.68 11.19
CA PHE A 70 -2.86 1.69 12.31
C PHE A 70 -2.12 1.33 13.60
N TRP A 71 -2.37 2.11 14.64
CA TRP A 71 -1.87 1.84 15.99
C TRP A 71 -3.01 1.25 16.83
N GLY A 72 -2.97 -0.05 17.09
CA GLY A 72 -4.06 -0.78 17.76
C GLY A 72 -4.46 -0.26 19.13
N ASN A 73 -3.49 0.24 19.90
CA ASN A 73 -3.73 0.87 21.19
C ASN A 73 -3.84 2.40 21.10
N GLY A 74 -3.87 2.94 19.89
CA GLY A 74 -3.90 4.37 19.61
C GLY A 74 -2.60 5.10 19.94
N ASN A 75 -2.75 6.40 20.11
CA ASN A 75 -1.73 7.34 20.55
C ASN A 75 -2.19 8.00 21.86
N LEU A 76 -1.33 8.82 22.47
CA LEU A 76 -1.69 9.61 23.64
C LEU A 76 -2.19 10.97 23.13
N PRO A 77 -3.50 11.30 23.21
CA PRO A 77 -4.03 12.48 22.53
C PRO A 77 -3.37 13.78 22.97
N ASP A 78 -3.06 13.91 24.26
CA ASP A 78 -2.33 15.04 24.87
C ASP A 78 -0.89 15.21 24.36
N ARG A 79 -0.34 14.18 23.70
CA ARG A 79 1.01 14.20 23.12
C ARG A 79 1.03 14.01 21.60
N TRP A 80 -0.12 13.71 20.99
CA TRP A 80 -0.28 13.51 19.54
C TRP A 80 -0.93 14.71 18.86
N VAL A 81 -1.96 15.29 19.47
CA VAL A 81 -2.72 16.39 18.89
C VAL A 81 -1.92 17.69 19.04
N PRO A 82 -1.63 18.42 17.94
CA PRO A 82 -1.01 19.74 18.03
C PRO A 82 -1.88 20.72 18.83
N ASP A 83 -1.24 21.58 19.63
CA ASP A 83 -1.93 22.61 20.42
C ASP A 83 -2.53 23.73 19.55
N GLU A 84 -1.93 23.95 18.38
CA GLU A 84 -2.30 24.98 17.41
C GLU A 84 -2.67 24.35 16.07
N THR A 85 -3.59 24.99 15.33
CA THR A 85 -3.97 24.59 13.97
C THR A 85 -3.62 25.68 12.97
N GLY A 86 -3.26 25.27 11.76
CA GLY A 86 -2.91 26.18 10.67
C GLY A 86 -1.99 25.50 9.65
N ASP A 87 -1.51 26.27 8.69
CA ASP A 87 -0.60 25.80 7.64
C ASP A 87 0.86 26.20 7.91
N GLY A 88 1.80 25.40 7.41
CA GLY A 88 3.23 25.71 7.48
C GLY A 88 3.75 25.89 8.90
N ASP A 89 4.13 27.13 9.25
CA ASP A 89 4.69 27.49 10.55
C ASP A 89 3.64 27.96 11.56
N ALA A 90 2.35 28.02 11.18
CA ALA A 90 1.26 28.38 12.08
C ALA A 90 0.90 27.29 13.12
N TRP A 91 1.57 26.13 13.06
CA TRP A 91 1.41 25.04 14.02
C TRP A 91 2.75 24.34 14.28
N ALA A 92 2.86 23.68 15.43
CA ALA A 92 4.04 22.93 15.84
C ALA A 92 3.76 21.42 15.97
N LEU A 93 4.80 20.61 15.76
CA LEU A 93 4.72 19.16 16.01
C LEU A 93 4.61 18.92 17.52
N SER A 94 3.70 18.04 17.92
CA SER A 94 3.61 17.54 19.29
C SER A 94 4.74 16.55 19.61
N GLU A 95 4.88 16.16 20.88
CA GLU A 95 5.92 15.23 21.35
C GLU A 95 5.98 13.93 20.53
N GLN A 96 4.84 13.30 20.26
CA GLN A 96 4.78 12.03 19.51
C GLN A 96 5.00 12.21 18.00
N LEU A 97 4.91 13.44 17.49
CA LEU A 97 5.17 13.75 16.08
C LEU A 97 6.61 14.24 15.84
N ALA A 98 7.38 14.54 16.89
CA ALA A 98 8.76 15.03 16.80
C ALA A 98 9.69 14.18 15.89
N PRO A 99 9.61 12.83 15.87
CA PRO A 99 10.41 12.01 14.95
C PRO A 99 10.15 12.30 13.46
N LEU A 100 9.03 12.92 13.12
CA LEU A 100 8.64 13.26 11.75
C LEU A 100 9.01 14.69 11.35
N ALA A 101 9.84 15.40 12.14
CA ALA A 101 10.22 16.79 11.88
C ALA A 101 10.75 17.06 10.47
N ALA A 102 11.57 16.15 9.93
CA ALA A 102 12.09 16.24 8.57
C ALA A 102 11.00 16.19 7.47
N HIS A 103 9.78 15.81 7.84
CA HIS A 103 8.65 15.63 6.94
C HIS A 103 7.48 16.55 7.28
N LYS A 104 7.61 17.53 8.20
CA LYS A 104 6.53 18.44 8.63
C LYS A 104 5.75 19.04 7.45
N SER A 105 6.45 19.45 6.40
CA SER A 105 5.86 20.03 5.17
C SER A 105 5.00 19.06 4.35
N LYS A 106 5.04 17.77 4.67
CA LYS A 106 4.26 16.69 4.04
C LYS A 106 3.20 16.11 4.99
N LEU A 107 3.08 16.64 6.21
CA LEU A 107 2.12 16.15 7.20
C LEU A 107 0.85 16.98 7.17
N LEU A 108 -0.28 16.27 7.30
CA LEU A 108 -1.58 16.83 7.63
C LEU A 108 -2.07 16.06 8.85
N ILE A 109 -2.35 16.77 9.94
CA ILE A 109 -2.82 16.19 11.20
C ILE A 109 -4.24 16.70 11.45
N PRO A 110 -5.28 15.93 11.08
CA PRO A 110 -6.65 16.32 11.38
C PRO A 110 -6.87 16.33 12.90
N THR A 111 -7.43 17.42 13.42
CA THR A 111 -7.80 17.56 14.83
C THR A 111 -9.32 17.67 14.98
N GLY A 112 -9.84 17.40 16.18
CA GLY A 112 -11.28 17.45 16.45
C GLY A 112 -12.12 16.33 15.84
N LEU A 113 -11.47 15.30 15.28
CA LEU A 113 -12.16 14.10 14.81
C LEU A 113 -12.48 13.16 15.98
N ASP A 114 -13.67 12.56 15.95
CA ASP A 114 -14.10 11.58 16.94
C ASP A 114 -14.90 10.46 16.26
N CYS A 115 -14.62 9.21 16.65
CA CYS A 115 -15.33 8.04 16.15
C CYS A 115 -16.62 7.84 16.96
N LYS A 116 -17.76 8.13 16.35
CA LYS A 116 -19.08 8.04 17.00
C LYS A 116 -19.71 6.64 16.97
N LEU A 117 -18.97 5.62 16.51
CA LEU A 117 -19.44 4.25 16.49
C LEU A 117 -19.36 3.62 17.88
N ASP A 118 -20.30 2.73 18.18
CA ASP A 118 -20.31 2.01 19.45
C ASP A 118 -19.06 1.15 19.62
N ASN A 119 -18.44 1.23 20.79
CA ASN A 119 -17.32 0.38 21.17
C ASN A 119 -17.83 -0.94 21.77
N THR A 120 -18.05 -1.93 20.92
CA THR A 120 -18.55 -3.27 21.31
C THR A 120 -17.44 -4.31 21.53
N SER A 121 -16.20 -3.97 21.17
CA SER A 121 -15.00 -4.81 21.27
C SER A 121 -13.75 -3.95 21.48
N PRO A 122 -12.92 -4.21 22.51
CA PRO A 122 -11.74 -3.41 22.82
C PRO A 122 -10.74 -3.23 21.67
N HIS A 123 -10.59 -4.24 20.81
CA HIS A 123 -9.63 -4.21 19.69
C HIS A 123 -10.30 -4.11 18.32
N GLY A 124 -11.54 -4.62 18.17
CA GLY A 124 -12.20 -4.66 16.87
C GLY A 124 -12.96 -3.38 16.49
N SER A 125 -13.49 -2.63 17.45
CA SER A 125 -14.39 -1.50 17.14
C SER A 125 -13.62 -0.31 16.57
N GLY A 126 -12.46 0.02 17.16
CA GLY A 126 -11.61 1.09 16.66
C GLY A 126 -11.10 0.81 15.25
N LEU A 127 -10.77 -0.46 14.97
CA LEU A 127 -10.37 -0.91 13.64
C LEU A 127 -11.50 -0.79 12.62
N ALA A 128 -12.72 -1.24 12.97
CA ALA A 128 -13.88 -1.08 12.10
C ALA A 128 -14.16 0.42 11.82
N GLY A 129 -14.09 1.27 12.85
CA GLY A 129 -14.31 2.71 12.71
C GLY A 129 -13.31 3.40 11.80
N ILE A 130 -12.01 3.19 12.01
CA ILE A 130 -10.97 3.87 11.22
C ILE A 130 -10.90 3.36 9.78
N LEU A 131 -11.16 2.07 9.56
CA LEU A 131 -11.01 1.47 8.23
C LEU A 131 -12.29 1.54 7.40
N THR A 132 -13.49 1.59 8.00
CA THR A 132 -14.75 1.52 7.24
C THR A 132 -15.74 2.64 7.54
N GLY A 133 -15.66 3.27 8.72
CA GLY A 133 -16.72 4.15 9.21
C GLY A 133 -18.06 3.45 9.49
N VAL A 134 -18.10 2.11 9.45
CA VAL A 134 -19.29 1.28 9.68
C VAL A 134 -19.11 0.48 10.98
N PRO A 135 -20.18 0.25 11.77
CA PRO A 135 -20.09 -0.59 12.95
C PRO A 135 -19.53 -1.98 12.65
N ARG A 136 -18.84 -2.53 13.65
CA ARG A 136 -18.37 -3.91 13.63
C ARG A 136 -19.55 -4.90 13.57
N VAL A 137 -19.37 -6.01 12.86
CA VAL A 137 -20.36 -7.11 12.79
C VAL A 137 -19.73 -8.42 13.23
N SER A 138 -20.20 -8.96 14.36
CA SER A 138 -19.71 -10.23 14.93
C SER A 138 -18.17 -10.27 15.02
N PHE A 139 -17.47 -11.14 14.29
CA PHE A 139 -16.00 -11.21 14.29
C PHE A 139 -15.32 -10.38 13.20
N GLY A 140 -16.07 -9.82 12.25
CA GLY A 140 -15.57 -9.04 11.12
C GLY A 140 -16.02 -7.59 11.15
N ILE A 141 -15.92 -6.93 10.00
CA ILE A 141 -16.30 -5.52 9.81
C ILE A 141 -17.48 -5.39 8.85
N GLY A 142 -18.22 -4.28 8.97
CA GLY A 142 -19.51 -4.08 8.30
C GLY A 142 -19.46 -3.57 6.86
N GLY A 143 -18.27 -3.36 6.29
CA GLY A 143 -18.11 -2.80 4.96
C GLY A 143 -16.69 -2.97 4.41
N PRO A 144 -16.43 -2.55 3.17
CA PRO A 144 -15.09 -2.54 2.61
C PRO A 144 -14.20 -1.57 3.38
N THR A 145 -12.93 -1.94 3.56
CA THR A 145 -11.94 -1.03 4.14
C THR A 145 -11.53 0.06 3.16
N ILE A 146 -11.10 1.21 3.69
CA ILE A 146 -10.75 2.40 2.93
C ILE A 146 -9.61 2.10 1.93
N ASP A 147 -8.68 1.21 2.27
CA ASP A 147 -7.64 0.78 1.32
C ASP A 147 -8.25 0.09 0.09
N GLN A 148 -9.32 -0.70 0.23
CA GLN A 148 -10.00 -1.33 -0.90
C GLN A 148 -10.83 -0.34 -1.72
N VAL A 149 -11.51 0.60 -1.05
CA VAL A 149 -12.21 1.71 -1.73
C VAL A 149 -11.21 2.55 -2.55
N ILE A 150 -10.06 2.88 -1.99
CA ILE A 150 -9.00 3.62 -2.69
C ILE A 150 -8.41 2.78 -3.83
N ALA A 151 -8.12 1.49 -3.58
CA ALA A 151 -7.55 0.59 -4.58
C ALA A 151 -8.48 0.42 -5.81
N GLN A 152 -9.80 0.53 -5.64
CA GLN A 152 -10.74 0.59 -6.76
C GLN A 152 -10.54 1.83 -7.63
N GLY A 153 -10.22 2.98 -7.02
CA GLY A 153 -10.03 4.26 -7.71
C GLY A 153 -8.65 4.47 -8.35
N ILE A 154 -7.57 3.95 -7.73
CA ILE A 154 -6.18 4.22 -8.20
C ILE A 154 -5.37 2.97 -8.57
N GLY A 155 -5.87 1.76 -8.28
CA GLY A 155 -5.11 0.51 -8.48
C GLY A 155 -5.21 -0.09 -9.89
N GLY A 156 -5.64 0.68 -10.89
CA GLY A 156 -5.83 0.21 -12.27
C GLY A 156 -4.54 0.14 -13.10
N ASP A 157 -3.50 0.87 -12.68
CA ASP A 157 -2.27 1.05 -13.47
C ASP A 157 -1.19 0.00 -13.18
N THR A 158 -1.43 -0.92 -12.25
CA THR A 158 -0.47 -1.96 -11.82
C THR A 158 -1.09 -3.35 -11.83
N ILE A 159 -0.25 -4.38 -11.97
CA ILE A 159 -0.66 -5.79 -11.98
C ILE A 159 -1.47 -6.14 -10.72
N TYR A 160 -1.04 -5.61 -9.58
CA TYR A 160 -1.74 -5.77 -8.31
C TYR A 160 -2.46 -4.47 -7.97
N ARG A 161 -3.78 -4.56 -7.83
CA ARG A 161 -4.62 -3.45 -7.35
C ARG A 161 -4.34 -3.13 -5.89
N SER A 162 -4.16 -4.17 -5.08
CA SER A 162 -3.88 -4.10 -3.64
C SER A 162 -2.91 -5.22 -3.25
N ILE A 163 -2.11 -4.97 -2.21
CA ILE A 163 -1.09 -5.88 -1.71
C ILE A 163 -1.21 -5.94 -0.19
N GLN A 164 -1.61 -7.09 0.34
CA GLN A 164 -1.67 -7.36 1.78
C GLN A 164 -0.48 -8.19 2.24
N THR A 165 0.14 -7.76 3.33
CA THR A 165 1.23 -8.48 4.00
C THR A 165 1.13 -8.28 5.51
N ALA A 166 1.68 -9.21 6.29
CA ALA A 166 1.75 -9.14 7.74
C ALA A 166 3.08 -9.69 8.26
N ALA A 167 3.54 -9.17 9.39
CA ALA A 167 4.81 -9.58 9.99
C ALA A 167 4.72 -10.85 10.85
N SER A 168 3.51 -11.25 11.25
CA SER A 168 3.23 -12.47 12.02
C SER A 168 1.97 -13.15 11.48
N ASP A 169 1.57 -14.25 12.10
CA ASP A 169 0.34 -15.01 11.83
C ASP A 169 -0.98 -14.24 12.04
N THR A 170 -0.90 -12.95 12.34
CA THR A 170 -2.07 -12.08 12.39
C THR A 170 -2.67 -11.98 11.00
N SER A 171 -3.94 -12.33 10.90
CA SER A 171 -4.72 -12.11 9.69
C SER A 171 -4.71 -10.61 9.35
N GLY A 172 -4.59 -10.25 8.06
CA GLY A 172 -4.46 -8.85 7.64
C GLY A 172 -5.73 -8.05 7.88
N GLU A 173 -5.67 -6.73 8.04
CA GLU A 173 -6.85 -5.93 8.45
C GLU A 173 -7.59 -5.28 7.28
N SER A 174 -7.42 -5.81 6.07
CA SER A 174 -8.04 -5.32 4.84
C SER A 174 -9.24 -6.20 4.47
N TRP A 175 -10.35 -5.60 4.02
CA TRP A 175 -11.59 -6.31 3.71
C TRP A 175 -12.28 -5.72 2.48
N ASN A 176 -12.76 -6.58 1.57
CA ASN A 176 -13.49 -6.16 0.35
C ASN A 176 -14.96 -5.85 0.62
N GLY A 177 -15.46 -6.21 1.81
CA GLY A 177 -16.86 -6.05 2.18
C GLY A 177 -17.18 -6.74 3.51
N PRO A 178 -18.47 -6.78 3.88
CA PRO A 178 -18.91 -7.42 5.12
C PRO A 178 -18.41 -8.86 5.23
N ASN A 179 -17.63 -9.15 6.28
CA ASN A 179 -17.00 -10.45 6.53
C ASN A 179 -16.12 -11.01 5.39
N SER A 180 -15.73 -10.20 4.40
CA SER A 180 -14.85 -10.60 3.28
C SER A 180 -13.42 -10.12 3.52
N ARG A 181 -12.63 -10.88 4.27
CA ARG A 181 -11.28 -10.52 4.69
C ARG A 181 -10.25 -10.84 3.60
N ASN A 182 -9.39 -9.88 3.29
CA ASN A 182 -8.25 -10.11 2.40
C ASN A 182 -7.14 -10.89 3.12
N PRO A 183 -6.67 -12.02 2.54
CA PRO A 183 -5.55 -12.76 3.11
C PRO A 183 -4.26 -11.94 3.00
N ALA A 184 -3.48 -11.91 4.09
CA ALA A 184 -2.16 -11.30 4.09
C ALA A 184 -1.09 -12.37 3.85
N GLU A 185 -0.11 -12.04 3.03
CA GLU A 185 1.09 -12.85 2.88
C GLU A 185 2.06 -12.58 4.04
N THR A 186 2.43 -13.62 4.77
CA THR A 186 3.30 -13.56 5.95
C THR A 186 4.71 -14.07 5.68
N ASP A 187 4.90 -14.84 4.60
CA ASP A 187 6.23 -15.29 4.19
C ASP A 187 6.88 -14.20 3.31
N PRO A 188 7.98 -13.57 3.77
CA PRO A 188 8.67 -12.55 3.01
C PRO A 188 9.24 -13.07 1.68
N TYR A 189 9.59 -14.36 1.58
CA TYR A 189 10.06 -14.97 0.34
C TYR A 189 8.92 -15.16 -0.65
N ALA A 190 7.77 -15.67 -0.19
CA ALA A 190 6.58 -15.80 -1.02
C ALA A 190 6.09 -14.42 -1.49
N PHE A 191 6.10 -13.42 -0.60
CA PHE A 191 5.78 -12.04 -0.93
C PHE A 191 6.71 -11.48 -2.02
N TYR A 192 8.03 -11.64 -1.84
CA TYR A 192 9.02 -11.20 -2.80
C TYR A 192 8.85 -11.91 -4.14
N ALA A 193 8.71 -13.23 -4.15
CA ALA A 193 8.51 -14.02 -5.37
C ALA A 193 7.21 -13.62 -6.10
N ARG A 194 6.16 -13.25 -5.37
CA ARG A 194 4.93 -12.73 -5.98
C ARG A 194 5.15 -11.37 -6.64
N MET A 195 5.89 -10.47 -6.00
CA MET A 195 6.12 -9.10 -6.50
C MET A 195 7.18 -9.02 -7.60
N PHE A 196 8.22 -9.84 -7.50
CA PHE A 196 9.47 -9.73 -8.25
C PHE A 196 9.92 -11.05 -8.89
N GLY A 197 9.06 -12.08 -8.89
CA GLY A 197 9.35 -13.37 -9.53
C GLY A 197 9.15 -13.34 -11.05
N ASP A 198 8.83 -14.49 -11.63
CA ASP A 198 8.92 -14.75 -13.07
C ASP A 198 8.12 -13.80 -13.97
N THR A 199 7.07 -13.15 -13.45
CA THR A 199 6.22 -12.20 -14.19
C THR A 199 6.65 -10.74 -14.03
N PHE A 200 7.59 -10.45 -13.13
CA PHE A 200 8.14 -9.12 -12.96
C PHE A 200 9.11 -8.83 -14.11
N VAL A 201 8.84 -7.75 -14.82
CA VAL A 201 9.71 -7.23 -15.86
C VAL A 201 10.34 -5.98 -15.31
N ALA A 202 11.67 -5.98 -15.18
CA ALA A 202 12.35 -4.78 -14.74
C ALA A 202 12.07 -3.67 -15.77
N PRO A 203 11.84 -2.42 -15.36
CA PRO A 203 11.56 -1.38 -16.34
C PRO A 203 12.74 -1.24 -17.30
N GLY A 204 12.51 -1.37 -18.61
CA GLY A 204 13.56 -1.39 -19.64
C GLY A 204 13.94 -2.78 -20.16
N GLU A 205 13.39 -3.86 -19.60
CA GLU A 205 13.49 -5.22 -20.16
C GLU A 205 12.28 -5.53 -21.05
N ASP A 206 12.50 -6.39 -22.05
CA ASP A 206 11.42 -6.89 -22.89
C ASP A 206 10.55 -7.84 -22.07
N ALA A 207 9.25 -7.56 -22.02
CA ALA A 207 8.30 -8.40 -21.34
C ALA A 207 8.17 -9.76 -22.06
N THR A 208 8.80 -10.80 -21.51
CA THR A 208 8.45 -12.18 -21.88
C THR A 208 7.08 -12.49 -21.29
N VAL A 209 6.06 -12.51 -22.15
CA VAL A 209 4.70 -12.91 -21.78
C VAL A 209 4.74 -14.36 -21.31
N ASP A 210 4.56 -14.61 -20.01
CA ASP A 210 4.45 -15.96 -19.47
C ASP A 210 3.22 -16.64 -20.10
N PRO A 211 3.38 -17.72 -20.89
CA PRO A 211 2.25 -18.42 -21.51
C PRO A 211 1.24 -18.96 -20.49
N ARG A 212 1.62 -19.15 -19.21
CA ARG A 212 0.71 -19.53 -18.13
C ARG A 212 -0.28 -18.42 -17.78
N LEU A 213 0.02 -17.15 -18.04
CA LEU A 213 -0.94 -16.04 -17.84
C LEU A 213 -2.12 -16.15 -18.82
N GLY A 214 -1.85 -16.51 -20.08
CA GLY A 214 -2.89 -16.80 -21.06
C GLY A 214 -3.77 -17.97 -20.62
N LEU A 215 -3.16 -19.03 -20.09
CA LEU A 215 -3.90 -20.18 -19.54
C LEU A 215 -4.76 -19.80 -18.32
N ARG A 216 -4.21 -19.02 -17.38
CA ARG A 216 -4.96 -18.52 -16.22
C ARG A 216 -6.16 -17.67 -16.64
N ARG A 217 -5.98 -16.79 -17.63
CA ARG A 217 -7.08 -16.00 -18.20
C ARG A 217 -8.15 -16.89 -18.82
N SER A 218 -7.76 -17.89 -19.61
CA SER A 218 -8.72 -18.83 -20.21
C SER A 218 -9.47 -19.66 -19.16
N VAL A 219 -8.83 -20.04 -18.05
CA VAL A 219 -9.49 -20.73 -16.94
C VAL A 219 -10.46 -19.80 -16.23
N LEU A 220 -10.06 -18.55 -15.96
CA LEU A 220 -10.94 -17.54 -15.38
C LEU A 220 -12.14 -17.26 -16.28
N ASP A 221 -11.95 -17.13 -17.60
CA ASP A 221 -13.04 -16.92 -18.56
C ASP A 221 -14.01 -18.11 -18.57
N ALA A 222 -13.51 -19.35 -18.50
CA ALA A 222 -14.34 -20.55 -18.40
C ALA A 222 -15.13 -20.59 -17.07
N VAL A 223 -14.48 -20.30 -15.94
CA VAL A 223 -15.13 -20.23 -14.63
C VAL A 223 -16.18 -19.11 -14.58
N MET A 224 -15.91 -17.96 -15.20
CA MET A 224 -16.87 -16.86 -15.32
C MET A 224 -18.09 -17.26 -16.16
N GLY A 225 -17.88 -18.03 -17.23
CA GLY A 225 -18.97 -18.63 -18.02
C GLY A 225 -19.86 -19.56 -17.20
N ASP A 226 -19.24 -20.45 -16.43
CA ASP A 226 -19.95 -21.38 -15.54
C ASP A 226 -20.72 -20.66 -14.43
N ILE A 227 -20.12 -19.63 -13.83
CA ILE A 227 -20.78 -18.82 -12.80
C ILE A 227 -21.93 -18.03 -13.41
N SER A 228 -21.80 -17.47 -14.62
CA SER A 228 -22.90 -16.80 -15.31
C SER A 228 -24.07 -17.76 -15.58
N ALA A 229 -23.76 -18.99 -16.01
CA ALA A 229 -24.77 -20.04 -16.20
C ALA A 229 -25.46 -20.42 -14.88
N LEU A 230 -24.70 -20.56 -13.80
CA LEU A 230 -25.24 -20.83 -12.47
C LEU A 230 -26.11 -19.67 -11.95
N ASN A 231 -25.68 -18.43 -12.16
CA ASN A 231 -26.39 -17.22 -11.73
C ASN A 231 -27.80 -17.16 -12.34
N SER A 232 -27.97 -17.59 -13.58
CA SER A 232 -29.29 -17.69 -14.23
C SER A 232 -30.24 -18.73 -13.61
N ARG A 233 -29.72 -19.69 -12.84
CA ARG A 233 -30.45 -20.84 -12.31
C ARG A 233 -30.77 -20.77 -10.81
N VAL A 234 -30.10 -19.88 -10.08
CA VAL A 234 -30.28 -19.73 -8.62
C VAL A 234 -31.19 -18.56 -8.26
N GLY A 235 -31.75 -18.61 -7.04
CA GLY A 235 -32.60 -17.55 -6.47
C GLY A 235 -31.81 -16.32 -6.00
N ALA A 236 -32.50 -15.22 -5.72
CA ALA A 236 -31.89 -13.91 -5.44
C ALA A 236 -30.86 -13.92 -4.30
N GLU A 237 -31.08 -14.71 -3.24
CA GLU A 237 -30.14 -14.82 -2.11
C GLU A 237 -28.81 -15.46 -2.52
N ASP A 238 -28.86 -16.53 -3.32
CA ASP A 238 -27.65 -17.20 -3.81
C ASP A 238 -26.92 -16.38 -4.88
N ARG A 239 -27.66 -15.59 -5.69
CA ARG A 239 -27.05 -14.62 -6.61
C ARG A 239 -26.19 -13.60 -5.87
N ALA A 240 -26.70 -13.06 -4.77
CA ALA A 240 -25.97 -12.11 -3.95
C ALA A 240 -24.66 -12.70 -3.38
N ARG A 241 -24.68 -13.98 -2.99
CA ARG A 241 -23.47 -14.69 -2.52
C ARG A 241 -22.46 -14.93 -3.64
N LEU A 242 -22.93 -15.32 -4.84
CA LEU A 242 -22.06 -15.49 -6.02
C LEU A 242 -21.44 -14.16 -6.45
N GLU A 243 -22.21 -13.07 -6.43
CA GLU A 243 -21.72 -11.74 -6.77
C GLU A 243 -20.68 -11.23 -5.77
N GLN A 244 -20.90 -11.49 -4.48
CA GLN A 244 -19.90 -11.23 -3.44
C GLN A 244 -18.60 -12.03 -3.66
N HIS A 245 -18.70 -13.28 -4.15
CA HIS A 245 -17.54 -14.11 -4.45
C HIS A 245 -16.76 -13.62 -5.68
N LEU A 246 -17.44 -13.06 -6.69
CA LEU A 246 -16.82 -12.57 -7.92
C LEU A 246 -16.16 -11.19 -7.80
N THR A 247 -16.68 -10.36 -6.89
CA THR A 247 -16.25 -8.96 -6.73
C THR A 247 -15.29 -8.76 -5.55
N GLY A 248 -15.14 -9.78 -4.71
CA GLY A 248 -14.20 -9.79 -3.58
C GLY A 248 -12.84 -10.37 -3.91
#